data_AF-A0A380FB15-F1
#
_entry.id   AF-A0A380FB15-F1
#
_cell.length_a   1.000
_cell.length_b   1.000
_cell.length_c   1.000
_cell.angle_alpha   90.00
_cell.angle_beta   90.00
_cell.angle_gamma   90.00
#
_symmetry.space_group_name_H-M   'P 1'
#
loop_
_entity.id
_entity.type
_entity.pdbx_description
1 polymer ?
#
loop_
_entity_poly.entity_id
_entity_poly.type
_entity_poly.pdbx_seq_one_letter_code
_entity_poly.pdbx_strand_id
1 'polypeptide(L)'
;MHNIPNYTAVGGFLLIGLSPLQVIIALIFSSFFIALLLVANGYAGSKYGIPFSMQLRSNHMVMSVRNCQAYYVVVIAGIAWFGLQTFAGSQALHILLNKIFPGFNDIGHGMTILGITIPALIAFLIFWAISFAIGFWRW
;
A
#
# COMPACT_ATOMS: atom_id res chain seq x y z
N MET A 1 6.42 12.26 3.54
CA MET A 1 6.29 11.93 2.10
C MET A 1 7.49 11.07 1.72
N HIS A 2 7.38 9.75 1.73
CA HIS A 2 8.49 8.86 1.34
C HIS A 2 7.95 7.54 0.75
N ASN A 3 6.81 7.59 0.08
CA ASN A 3 6.25 6.44 -0.62
C ASN A 3 5.39 6.91 -1.79
N ILE A 4 5.35 6.10 -2.85
CA ILE A 4 4.69 6.40 -4.12
C ILE A 4 3.23 6.81 -3.93
N PRO A 5 2.39 6.10 -3.13
CA PRO A 5 0.98 6.45 -2.96
C PRO A 5 0.74 7.88 -2.45
N ASN A 6 1.65 8.40 -1.63
CA ASN A 6 1.49 9.74 -1.06
C ASN A 6 1.76 10.83 -2.11
N TYR A 7 2.73 10.61 -3.00
CA TYR A 7 2.93 11.48 -4.16
C TYR A 7 1.75 11.43 -5.13
N THR A 8 1.19 10.24 -5.37
CA THR A 8 0.00 10.07 -6.20
C THR A 8 -1.23 10.77 -5.62
N ALA A 9 -1.43 10.72 -4.29
CA ALA A 9 -2.52 11.42 -3.61
C ALA A 9 -2.41 12.95 -3.76
N VAL A 10 -1.22 13.50 -3.56
CA VAL A 10 -0.96 14.95 -3.77
C VAL A 10 -1.20 15.34 -5.23
N GLY A 11 -0.71 14.54 -6.18
CA GLY A 11 -0.98 14.75 -7.61
C GLY A 11 -2.48 14.71 -7.93
N GLY A 12 -3.24 13.82 -7.30
CA GLY A 12 -4.68 13.73 -7.42
C GLY A 12 -5.41 15.01 -6.95
N PHE A 13 -4.99 15.58 -5.82
CA PHE A 13 -5.57 16.84 -5.32
C PHE A 13 -5.29 18.02 -6.26
N LEU A 14 -4.11 18.07 -6.88
CA LEU A 14 -3.80 19.10 -7.86
C LEU A 14 -4.59 18.92 -9.16
N LEU A 15 -4.82 17.68 -9.59
CA LEU A 15 -5.62 17.36 -10.80
C LEU A 15 -7.08 17.80 -10.67
N ILE A 16 -7.66 17.72 -9.47
CA ILE A 16 -9.02 18.21 -9.22
C ILE A 16 -9.10 19.74 -9.04
N GLY A 17 -7.98 20.46 -9.26
CA GLY A 17 -7.94 21.92 -9.32
C GLY A 17 -7.68 22.63 -7.99
N LEU A 18 -7.30 21.92 -6.92
CA LEU A 18 -6.93 22.59 -5.67
C LEU A 18 -5.62 23.35 -5.81
N SER A 19 -5.57 24.54 -5.21
CA SER A 19 -4.33 25.31 -5.16
C SER A 19 -3.26 24.57 -4.36
N PRO A 20 -1.99 24.56 -4.80
CA PRO A 20 -0.90 23.90 -4.07
C PRO A 20 -0.80 24.32 -2.60
N LEU A 21 -1.06 25.61 -2.30
CA LEU A 21 -1.06 26.10 -0.92
C LEU A 21 -2.18 25.48 -0.07
N GLN A 22 -3.37 25.30 -0.64
CA GLN A 22 -4.49 24.65 0.05
C GLN A 22 -4.17 23.18 0.35
N VAL A 23 -3.55 22.48 -0.61
CA VAL A 23 -3.13 21.08 -0.44
C VAL A 23 -2.08 20.97 0.68
N ILE A 24 -1.07 21.85 0.71
CA ILE A 24 -0.03 21.84 1.76
C ILE A 24 -0.66 22.04 3.15
N ILE A 25 -1.54 23.04 3.29
CA ILE A 25 -2.21 23.32 4.57
C ILE A 25 -3.05 22.11 5.00
N ALA A 26 -3.83 21.52 4.09
CA ALA A 26 -4.62 20.33 4.38
C ALA A 26 -3.76 19.13 4.82
N LEU A 27 -2.61 18.91 4.19
CA LEU A 27 -1.67 17.85 4.56
C LEU A 27 -1.07 18.06 5.95
N ILE A 28 -0.75 19.30 6.33
CA ILE A 28 -0.24 19.62 7.66
C ILE A 28 -1.30 19.31 8.72
N PHE A 29 -2.53 19.80 8.52
CA PHE A 29 -3.65 19.54 9.43
C PHE A 29 -3.96 18.04 9.55
N SER A 30 -4.02 17.34 8.41
CA SER A 30 -4.22 15.89 8.38
C SER A 30 -3.12 15.15 9.13
N SER A 31 -1.86 15.53 8.94
CA SER A 31 -0.72 14.87 9.59
C SER A 31 -0.76 15.07 11.10
N PHE A 32 -1.12 16.26 11.57
CA PHE A 32 -1.28 16.55 13.00
C PHE A 32 -2.40 15.71 13.61
N PHE A 33 -3.56 15.63 12.94
CA PHE A 33 -4.69 14.85 13.43
C PHE A 33 -4.38 13.35 13.49
N ILE A 34 -3.75 12.81 12.43
CA ILE A 34 -3.30 11.41 12.40
C ILE A 34 -2.28 11.14 13.51
N ALA A 35 -1.35 12.07 13.76
CA ALA A 35 -0.37 11.92 14.84
C ALA A 35 -1.05 11.83 16.21
N LEU A 36 -2.05 12.69 16.48
CA LEU A 36 -2.81 12.67 17.72
C LEU A 36 -3.53 11.32 17.90
N LEU A 37 -4.23 10.85 16.87
CA LEU A 37 -4.91 9.55 16.90
C LEU A 37 -3.92 8.39 17.11
N LEU A 38 -2.74 8.46 16.49
CA LEU A 38 -1.71 7.43 16.65
C LEU A 38 -1.14 7.41 18.08
N VAL A 39 -0.92 8.57 18.69
CA VAL A 39 -0.50 8.67 20.10
C VAL A 39 -1.59 8.12 21.03
N ALA A 40 -2.86 8.45 20.77
CA ALA A 40 -3.98 7.93 21.56
C ALA A 40 -4.09 6.40 21.46
N ASN A 41 -3.98 5.84 20.24
CA ASN A 41 -3.98 4.38 20.02
C ASN A 41 -2.72 3.71 20.61
N GLY A 42 -1.58 4.36 20.55
CA GLY A 42 -0.29 3.86 21.05
C GLY A 42 -0.18 3.83 22.58
N TYR A 43 -1.02 4.59 23.31
CA TYR A 43 -0.94 4.70 24.77
C TYR A 43 -1.06 3.34 25.47
N ALA A 44 -2.05 2.53 25.08
CA ALA A 44 -2.25 1.20 25.65
C ALA A 44 -1.07 0.25 25.34
N GLY A 45 -0.46 0.38 24.15
CA GLY A 45 0.67 -0.45 23.75
C GLY A 45 1.94 -0.08 24.51
N SER A 46 2.18 1.21 24.72
CA SER A 46 3.32 1.73 25.47
C SER A 46 3.23 1.44 26.96
N LYS A 47 2.04 1.60 27.56
CA LYS A 47 1.84 1.41 29.01
C LYS A 47 1.86 -0.05 29.45
N TYR A 48 1.25 -0.94 28.66
CA TYR A 48 1.06 -2.34 29.05
C TYR A 48 1.97 -3.32 28.27
N GLY A 49 2.74 -2.84 27.29
CA GLY A 49 3.61 -3.69 26.47
C GLY A 49 2.85 -4.72 25.63
N ILE A 50 1.53 -4.58 25.49
CA ILE A 50 0.68 -5.56 24.81
C ILE A 50 0.67 -5.30 23.30
N PRO A 51 0.78 -6.35 22.46
CA PRO A 51 0.70 -6.19 21.02
C PRO A 51 -0.70 -5.75 20.59
N PHE A 52 -0.79 -5.05 19.46
CA PHE A 52 -2.05 -4.53 18.92
C PHE A 52 -3.12 -5.64 18.73
N SER A 53 -2.70 -6.85 18.33
CA SER A 53 -3.58 -8.01 18.22
C SER A 53 -4.24 -8.40 19.56
N MET A 54 -3.56 -8.20 20.68
CA MET A 54 -4.09 -8.45 22.02
C MET A 54 -5.05 -7.35 22.48
N GLN A 55 -4.80 -6.09 22.10
CA GLN A 55 -5.72 -4.97 22.35
C GLN A 55 -7.04 -5.12 21.59
N LEU A 56 -6.99 -5.58 20.35
CA LEU A 56 -8.19 -5.89 19.58
C LEU A 56 -8.99 -7.04 20.23
N ARG A 57 -8.31 -8.00 20.86
CA ARG A 57 -8.94 -9.13 21.56
C ARG A 57 -9.63 -8.71 22.87
N SER A 58 -9.03 -7.82 23.65
CA SER A 58 -9.61 -7.40 24.95
C SER A 58 -10.94 -6.66 24.81
N ASN A 59 -11.18 -6.00 23.67
CA ASN A 59 -12.44 -5.32 23.39
C ASN A 59 -13.55 -6.25 22.86
N HIS A 60 -13.19 -7.43 22.36
CA HIS A 60 -14.12 -8.36 21.69
C HIS A 60 -14.22 -9.72 22.41
N MET A 61 -14.17 -9.71 23.74
CA MET A 61 -14.08 -10.91 24.60
C MET A 61 -15.17 -11.98 24.41
N VAL A 62 -16.25 -11.69 23.67
CA VAL A 62 -17.36 -12.64 23.42
C VAL A 62 -17.19 -13.43 22.11
N MET A 63 -16.34 -12.99 21.17
CA MET A 63 -16.11 -13.70 19.89
C MET A 63 -14.65 -14.12 19.74
N SER A 64 -14.44 -15.37 19.35
CA SER A 64 -13.13 -15.93 19.01
C SER A 64 -12.36 -14.98 18.08
N VAL A 65 -11.04 -14.81 18.27
CA VAL A 65 -10.18 -13.87 17.52
C VAL A 65 -10.34 -14.00 16.00
N ARG A 66 -10.66 -15.21 15.51
CA ARG A 66 -10.96 -15.48 14.10
C ARG A 66 -12.24 -14.82 13.58
N ASN A 67 -13.23 -14.56 14.43
CA ASN A 67 -14.54 -14.03 14.06
C ASN A 67 -14.69 -12.55 14.43
N CYS A 68 -13.63 -11.92 14.95
CA CYS A 68 -13.65 -10.51 15.25
C CYS A 68 -13.58 -9.70 13.94
N GLN A 69 -14.60 -8.89 13.66
CA GLN A 69 -14.65 -8.05 12.47
C GLN A 69 -13.39 -7.17 12.31
N ALA A 70 -12.80 -6.72 13.42
CA ALA A 70 -11.56 -5.95 13.41
C ALA A 70 -10.35 -6.73 12.85
N TYR A 71 -10.28 -8.05 13.03
CA TYR A 71 -9.22 -8.88 12.46
C TYR A 71 -9.28 -8.88 10.93
N TYR A 72 -10.46 -9.12 10.36
CA TYR A 72 -10.65 -9.14 8.91
C TYR A 72 -10.33 -7.78 8.28
N VAL A 73 -10.74 -6.67 8.90
CA VAL A 73 -10.44 -5.32 8.39
C VAL A 73 -8.93 -5.09 8.32
N VAL A 74 -8.17 -5.49 9.35
CA VAL A 74 -6.70 -5.32 9.37
C VAL A 74 -6.02 -6.21 8.33
N VAL A 75 -6.46 -7.47 8.19
CA VAL A 75 -5.90 -8.40 7.20
C VAL A 75 -6.19 -7.93 5.78
N ILE A 76 -7.44 -7.57 5.47
CA ILE A 76 -7.83 -7.08 4.15
C ILE A 76 -7.09 -5.78 3.81
N ALA A 77 -7.00 -4.83 4.76
CA ALA A 77 -6.24 -3.61 4.57
C ALA A 77 -4.75 -3.89 4.33
N GLY A 78 -4.17 -4.87 5.04
CA GLY A 78 -2.79 -5.30 4.83
C GLY A 78 -2.55 -5.88 3.45
N ILE A 79 -3.45 -6.74 2.97
CA ILE A 79 -3.37 -7.32 1.61
C ILE A 79 -3.52 -6.23 0.55
N ALA A 80 -4.49 -5.32 0.72
CA ALA A 80 -4.70 -4.20 -0.21
C ALA A 80 -3.46 -3.30 -0.28
N TRP A 81 -2.84 -3.01 0.87
CA TRP A 81 -1.63 -2.20 0.94
C TRP A 81 -0.43 -2.90 0.29
N PHE A 82 -0.27 -4.21 0.52
CA PHE A 82 0.75 -5.01 -0.16
C PHE A 82 0.55 -4.96 -1.68
N GLY A 83 -0.67 -5.16 -2.17
CA GLY A 83 -1.01 -5.09 -3.59
C GLY A 83 -0.64 -3.75 -4.24
N LEU A 84 -0.95 -2.63 -3.57
CA LEU A 84 -0.57 -1.28 -4.03
C LEU A 84 0.95 -1.12 -4.16
N GLN A 85 1.71 -1.61 -3.19
CA GLN A 85 3.17 -1.51 -3.20
C GLN A 85 3.79 -2.41 -4.29
N THR A 86 3.27 -3.62 -4.49
CA THR A 86 3.70 -4.50 -5.58
C THR A 86 3.41 -3.87 -6.94
N PHE A 87 2.22 -3.28 -7.11
CA PHE A 87 1.85 -2.60 -8.36
C PHE A 87 2.75 -1.40 -8.63
N ALA A 88 2.97 -0.53 -7.65
CA ALA A 88 3.85 0.62 -7.81
C ALA A 88 5.31 0.19 -8.14
N GLY A 89 5.81 -0.86 -7.50
CA GLY A 89 7.11 -1.45 -7.80
C GLY A 89 7.19 -2.07 -9.20
N SER A 90 6.13 -2.71 -9.67
CA SER A 90 6.11 -3.29 -11.02
C SER A 90 6.12 -2.25 -12.12
N GLN A 91 5.51 -1.08 -11.92
CA GLN A 91 5.61 0.03 -12.87
C GLN A 91 7.05 0.51 -13.02
N ALA A 92 7.80 0.61 -11.92
CA ALA A 92 9.22 0.94 -11.97
C ALA A 92 10.03 -0.15 -12.70
N LEU A 93 9.74 -1.42 -12.44
CA LEU A 93 10.38 -2.55 -13.13
C LEU A 93 10.06 -2.55 -14.63
N HIS A 94 8.82 -2.26 -15.04
CA HIS A 94 8.42 -2.15 -16.43
C HIS A 94 9.18 -1.04 -17.18
N ILE A 95 9.34 0.14 -16.57
CA ILE A 95 10.14 1.25 -17.13
C ILE A 95 11.61 0.84 -17.26
N LEU A 96 12.15 0.12 -16.27
CA LEU A 96 13.53 -0.36 -16.28
C LEU A 96 13.75 -1.41 -17.38
N LEU A 97 12.84 -2.38 -17.54
CA LEU A 97 12.92 -3.37 -18.62
C LEU A 97 12.84 -2.71 -19.98
N ASN A 98 11.99 -1.72 -20.18
CA ASN A 98 11.92 -0.97 -21.44
C ASN A 98 13.21 -0.20 -21.75
N LYS A 99 13.93 0.29 -20.72
CA LYS A 99 15.23 0.95 -20.92
C LYS A 99 16.35 -0.03 -21.29
N ILE A 100 16.30 -1.26 -20.79
CA ILE A 100 17.34 -2.29 -21.06
C ILE A 100 17.03 -3.03 -22.37
N PHE A 101 15.76 -3.34 -22.61
CA PHE A 101 15.25 -4.03 -23.79
C PHE A 101 14.18 -3.16 -24.45
N PRO A 102 14.55 -2.31 -25.44
CA PRO A 102 13.60 -1.39 -26.08
C PRO A 102 12.46 -2.09 -26.83
N GLY A 103 12.61 -3.38 -27.18
CA GLY A 103 11.56 -4.21 -27.78
C GLY A 103 10.58 -4.83 -26.79
N PHE A 104 10.71 -4.57 -25.48
CA PHE A 104 9.84 -5.18 -24.46
C PHE A 104 8.40 -4.65 -24.52
N ASN A 105 8.18 -3.42 -25.00
CA ASN A 105 6.85 -2.86 -25.24
C ASN A 105 6.12 -3.49 -26.44
N ASP A 106 6.83 -4.10 -27.38
CA ASP A 106 6.23 -4.77 -28.55
C ASP A 106 5.68 -6.17 -28.23
N ILE A 107 6.01 -6.71 -27.05
CA ILE A 107 5.56 -8.03 -26.62
C ILE A 107 4.05 -7.98 -26.34
N GLY A 108 3.27 -8.50 -27.29
CA GLY A 108 1.81 -8.62 -27.15
C GLY A 108 0.98 -7.75 -28.09
N HIS A 109 1.59 -7.00 -29.03
CA HIS A 109 0.90 -6.29 -30.13
C HIS A 109 -0.38 -5.53 -29.72
N GLY A 110 -0.36 -4.86 -28.56
CA GLY A 110 -1.50 -4.08 -28.06
C GLY A 110 -2.63 -4.89 -27.42
N MET A 111 -2.48 -6.21 -27.23
CA MET A 111 -3.44 -6.98 -26.45
C MET A 111 -3.40 -6.54 -24.99
N THR A 112 -4.58 -6.19 -24.48
CA THR A 112 -4.78 -5.82 -23.08
C THR A 112 -5.55 -6.94 -22.39
N ILE A 113 -5.07 -7.36 -21.23
CA ILE A 113 -5.77 -8.31 -20.37
C ILE A 113 -6.15 -7.52 -19.12
N LEU A 114 -7.44 -7.46 -18.80
CA LEU A 114 -7.97 -6.75 -17.62
C LEU A 114 -7.61 -5.24 -17.58
N GLY A 115 -7.40 -4.62 -18.75
CA GLY A 115 -7.02 -3.21 -18.88
C GLY A 115 -5.53 -2.92 -18.68
N ILE A 116 -4.70 -3.94 -18.47
CA ILE A 116 -3.24 -3.82 -18.36
C ILE A 116 -2.59 -4.43 -19.62
N THR A 117 -1.53 -3.80 -20.13
CA THR A 117 -0.76 -4.31 -21.27
C THR A 117 0.01 -5.56 -20.86
N ILE A 118 0.16 -6.54 -21.77
CA ILE A 118 0.92 -7.78 -21.51
C ILE A 118 2.33 -7.52 -20.93
N PRO A 119 3.12 -6.55 -21.42
CA PRO A 119 4.43 -6.22 -20.86
C PRO A 119 4.36 -5.76 -19.40
N ALA A 120 3.34 -4.98 -19.04
CA ALA A 120 3.15 -4.51 -17.67
C ALA A 120 2.67 -5.63 -16.74
N LEU A 121 1.88 -6.58 -17.24
CA LEU A 121 1.46 -7.76 -16.49
C LEU A 121 2.65 -8.70 -16.20
N ILE A 122 3.54 -8.91 -17.18
CA ILE A 122 4.76 -9.70 -17.01
C ILE A 122 5.67 -9.04 -15.95
N ALA A 123 5.88 -7.73 -16.06
CA ALA A 123 6.64 -6.97 -15.06
C ALA A 123 6.02 -7.07 -13.66
N PHE A 124 4.68 -7.04 -13.56
CA PHE A 124 3.97 -7.25 -12.31
C PHE A 124 4.20 -8.63 -11.71
N LEU A 125 4.04 -9.70 -12.51
CA LEU A 125 4.25 -11.07 -12.04
C LEU A 125 5.70 -11.31 -11.61
N ILE A 126 6.68 -10.78 -12.33
CA ILE A 126 8.10 -10.86 -11.96
C ILE A 126 8.33 -10.16 -10.62
N PHE A 127 7.87 -8.92 -10.48
CA PHE A 127 8.08 -8.15 -9.25
C PHE A 127 7.36 -8.78 -8.05
N TRP A 128 6.15 -9.32 -8.27
CA TRP A 128 5.38 -10.05 -7.27
C TRP A 128 6.09 -11.34 -6.83
N ALA A 129 6.56 -12.16 -7.78
CA ALA A 129 7.25 -13.41 -7.49
C ALA A 129 8.55 -13.17 -6.71
N ILE A 130 9.32 -12.14 -7.06
CA ILE A 130 10.53 -11.75 -6.32
C ILE A 130 10.16 -11.32 -4.89
N SER A 131 9.14 -10.47 -4.74
CA SER A 131 8.68 -10.00 -3.43
C SER A 131 8.23 -11.17 -2.54
N PHE A 132 7.53 -12.14 -3.13
CA PHE A 132 7.09 -13.34 -2.43
C PHE A 132 8.26 -14.26 -2.06
N ALA A 133 9.20 -14.48 -2.98
CA ALA A 133 10.39 -15.31 -2.74
C ALA A 133 11.26 -14.75 -1.61
N ILE A 134 11.49 -13.43 -1.59
CA ILE A 134 12.20 -12.75 -0.50
C ILE A 134 11.44 -12.89 0.81
N GLY A 135 10.10 -12.75 0.76
CA GLY A 135 9.23 -12.94 1.91
C GLY A 135 9.37 -14.33 2.52
N PHE A 136 9.51 -15.38 1.70
CA PHE A 136 9.63 -16.77 2.16
C PHE A 136 11.04 -17.16 2.62
N TRP A 137 12.08 -16.57 2.04
CA TRP A 137 13.48 -16.90 2.34
C TRP A 137 13.96 -16.37 3.71
N ARG A 138 13.26 -15.39 4.31
CA ARG A 138 13.67 -14.75 5.57
C ARG A 138 12.87 -15.19 6.80
N TRP A 139 12.24 -16.36 6.73
CA TRP A 139 11.66 -17.12 7.85
C TRP A 139 12.33 -18.48 7.94
#